data_AF-D2U141-F1
#
_entry.id   AF-D2U141-F1
#
_cell.length_a   1.000
_cell.length_b   1.000
_cell.length_c   1.000
_cell.angle_alpha   90.00
_cell.angle_beta   90.00
_cell.angle_gamma   90.00
#
_symmetry.space_group_name_H-M   'P 1'
#
loop_
_entity.id
_entity.type
_entity.pdbx_description
1 polymer ?
#
loop_
_entity_poly.entity_id
_entity_poly.type
_entity_poly.pdbx_seq_one_letter_code
_entity_poly.pdbx_strand_id
1 'polypeptide(L)' 'MENKDNSTEKLVTIGDRQIDKEIAKYCLEKVEPAIFEVVTHLVKERCEKADVIEAAKTTAEAIVEGMTSIFPS' A
#
# COMPACT_ATOMS: atom_id res chain seq x y z
N MET A 1 -1.55 -36.41 -16.29
CA MET A 1 -2.62 -35.51 -15.81
C MET A 1 -1.95 -34.18 -15.53
N GLU A 2 -2.12 -33.22 -16.44
CA GLU A 2 -1.64 -31.85 -16.28
C GLU A 2 -2.44 -31.19 -15.14
N ASN A 3 -1.85 -31.07 -13.96
CA ASN A 3 -2.37 -30.17 -12.94
C ASN A 3 -1.90 -28.77 -13.31
N LYS A 4 -2.71 -28.10 -14.15
CA LYS A 4 -2.56 -26.70 -14.50
C LYS A 4 -2.58 -25.87 -13.23
N ASP A 5 -1.41 -25.34 -12.88
CA ASP A 5 -1.18 -24.03 -12.28
C ASP A 5 -2.23 -23.54 -11.28
N ASN A 6 -2.01 -23.88 -10.01
CA ASN A 6 -2.68 -23.26 -8.86
C ASN A 6 -2.08 -21.88 -8.49
N SER A 7 -1.34 -21.24 -9.41
CA SER A 7 -0.47 -20.10 -9.10
C SER A 7 -1.16 -18.74 -9.23
N THR A 8 -2.28 -18.65 -9.97
CA THR A 8 -3.01 -17.40 -10.22
C THR A 8 -3.97 -16.99 -9.09
N GLU A 9 -4.41 -17.91 -8.22
CA GLU A 9 -5.27 -17.56 -7.06
C GLU A 9 -4.54 -16.75 -5.97
N LYS A 10 -3.20 -16.73 -6.03
CA LYS A 10 -2.36 -16.00 -5.08
C LYS A 10 -2.07 -14.56 -5.51
N LEU A 11 -2.39 -14.16 -6.73
CA LEU A 11 -2.06 -12.84 -7.25
C LEU A 11 -3.32 -11.95 -7.34
N VAL A 12 -3.17 -10.68 -7.02
CA VAL A 12 -4.18 -9.63 -7.24
C VAL A 12 -3.64 -8.61 -8.24
N THR A 13 -4.53 -8.10 -9.08
CA THR A 13 -4.17 -7.04 -10.04
C THR A 13 -4.42 -5.68 -9.40
N ILE A 14 -3.38 -4.85 -9.31
CA ILE A 14 -3.44 -3.47 -8.81
C ILE A 14 -2.82 -2.59 -9.89
N GLY A 15 -3.66 -1.78 -10.55
CA GLY A 15 -3.24 -1.03 -11.73
C GLY A 15 -2.82 -1.97 -12.87
N ASP A 16 -1.58 -1.81 -13.34
CA ASP A 16 -0.94 -2.61 -14.39
C ASP A 16 -0.05 -3.75 -13.83
N ARG A 17 -0.05 -3.97 -12.51
CA ARG A 17 0.82 -4.95 -11.83
C ARG A 17 0.02 -6.11 -11.25
N GLN A 18 0.63 -7.30 -11.26
CA GLN A 18 0.20 -8.43 -10.45
C GLN A 18 1.07 -8.52 -9.20
N ILE A 19 0.43 -8.58 -8.03
CA ILE A 19 1.09 -8.60 -6.73
C ILE A 19 0.55 -9.79 -5.94
N ASP A 20 1.39 -10.47 -5.17
CA ASP A 20 0.92 -11.50 -4.25
C ASP A 20 -0.12 -10.91 -3.27
N LYS A 21 -1.21 -11.64 -3.07
CA LYS A 21 -2.37 -11.25 -2.28
C LYS A 21 -2.01 -11.05 -0.81
N GLU A 22 -1.08 -11.83 -0.27
CA GLU A 22 -0.59 -11.66 1.10
C GLU A 22 0.24 -10.39 1.23
N ILE A 23 1.08 -10.09 0.24
CA ILE A 23 1.83 -8.82 0.18
C ILE A 23 0.87 -7.64 0.09
N ALA A 24 -0.10 -7.68 -0.83
CA ALA A 24 -1.08 -6.61 -1.00
C ALA A 24 -1.91 -6.38 0.28
N LYS A 25 -2.31 -7.46 0.96
CA LYS A 25 -3.01 -7.38 2.25
C LYS A 25 -2.11 -6.77 3.33
N TYR A 26 -0.86 -7.20 3.43
CA TYR A 26 0.10 -6.64 4.37
C TYR A 26 0.37 -5.16 4.11
N CYS A 27 0.47 -4.74 2.84
CA CYS A 27 0.56 -3.35 2.45
C CYS A 27 -0.63 -2.55 2.97
N LEU A 28 -1.86 -3.00 2.73
CA LEU A 28 -3.06 -2.32 3.21
C LEU A 28 -3.09 -2.20 4.73
N GLU A 29 -2.79 -3.28 5.45
CA GLU A 29 -2.76 -3.31 6.93
C GLU A 29 -1.71 -2.36 7.54
N LYS A 30 -0.66 -1.99 6.80
CA LYS A 30 0.38 -1.06 7.28
C LYS A 30 0.19 0.37 6.79
N VAL A 31 -0.25 0.53 5.55
CA VAL A 31 -0.44 1.84 4.91
C VAL A 31 -1.63 2.58 5.52
N GLU A 32 -2.77 1.90 5.70
CA GLU A 32 -3.98 2.53 6.23
C GLU A 32 -3.79 3.18 7.61
N PRO A 33 -3.26 2.49 8.64
CA PRO A 33 -3.05 3.11 9.94
C PRO A 33 -2.02 4.24 9.90
N ALA A 34 -0.95 4.12 9.10
CA ALA A 34 0.07 5.15 8.98
C ALA A 34 -0.49 6.44 8.34
N ILE A 35 -1.26 6.30 7.25
CA ILE A 35 -1.96 7.44 6.64
C ILE A 35 -2.94 8.06 7.65
N PHE A 36 -3.71 7.24 8.35
CA PHE A 36 -4.68 7.72 9.32
C PHE A 36 -4.03 8.53 10.45
N GLU A 37 -2.88 8.08 10.96
CA GLU A 37 -2.12 8.79 11.99
C GLU A 37 -1.62 10.16 11.47
N VAL A 38 -1.00 10.18 10.28
CA VAL A 38 -0.50 11.41 9.65
C VAL A 38 -1.64 12.41 9.41
N VAL A 39 -2.74 11.97 8.80
CA VAL A 39 -3.90 12.82 8.54
C VAL A 39 -4.49 13.34 9.84
N THR A 40 -4.67 12.48 10.85
CA THR A 40 -5.22 12.87 12.15
C THR A 40 -4.35 13.90 12.85
N HIS A 41 -3.03 13.73 12.81
CA HIS A 41 -2.09 14.67 13.41
C HIS A 41 -2.17 16.04 12.71
N LEU A 42 -2.05 16.08 11.39
CA LEU A 42 -2.03 17.33 10.63
C LEU A 42 -3.38 18.08 10.67
N VAL A 43 -4.50 17.35 10.70
CA VAL A 43 -5.83 17.96 10.89
C VAL A 43 -5.95 18.59 12.28
N LYS A 44 -5.40 17.97 13.34
CA LYS A 44 -5.37 18.56 14.69
C LYS A 44 -4.51 19.82 14.74
N GLU A 45 -3.40 19.84 14.02
CA GLU A 45 -2.52 21.01 13.86
C GLU A 45 -3.10 22.09 12.93
N ARG A 46 -4.29 21.85 12.35
CA ARG A 46 -4.97 22.75 11.41
C ARG A 46 -4.12 23.08 10.18
N CYS A 47 -3.31 22.14 9.72
CA CYS A 47 -2.60 22.25 8.44
C CYS A 47 -3.60 22.45 7.28
N GLU A 48 -3.14 23.06 6.19
CA GLU A 48 -3.99 23.21 5.02
C GLU A 48 -4.35 21.85 4.44
N LYS A 49 -5.55 21.74 3.87
CA LYS A 49 -6.04 20.49 3.27
C LYS A 49 -5.07 19.95 2.21
N ALA A 50 -4.41 20.84 1.47
CA ALA A 50 -3.42 20.46 0.46
C ALA A 50 -2.23 19.74 1.08
N ASP A 51 -1.65 20.30 2.14
CA ASP A 51 -0.51 19.70 2.86
C ASP A 51 -0.86 18.35 3.48
N VAL A 52 -2.07 18.22 4.05
CA VAL A 52 -2.57 16.97 4.61
C VAL A 52 -2.65 15.87 3.53
N ILE A 53 -3.15 16.21 2.34
CA ILE A 53 -3.27 15.28 1.22
C ILE A 53 -1.89 14.88 0.69
N GLU A 54 -0.98 15.85 0.54
CA GLU A 54 0.39 15.59 0.06
C GLU A 54 1.16 14.70 1.04
N ALA A 55 1.07 14.97 2.34
CA ALA A 55 1.70 14.16 3.38
C ALA A 55 1.14 12.72 3.38
N ALA A 56 -0.18 12.57 3.34
CA ALA A 56 -0.83 11.25 3.26
C ALA A 56 -0.37 10.45 2.04
N LYS A 57 -0.29 11.11 0.87
CA LYS A 57 0.19 10.49 -0.37
C LYS A 57 1.65 10.07 -0.26
N THR A 58 2.51 10.95 0.24
CA THR A 58 3.95 10.70 0.40
C THR A 58 4.19 9.53 1.36
N THR A 59 3.45 9.47 2.47
CA THR A 59 3.50 8.34 3.41
C THR A 59 3.08 7.03 2.75
N ALA A 60 2.01 7.04 1.95
CA ALA A 60 1.56 5.86 1.22
C ALA A 60 2.62 5.35 0.24
N GLU A 61 3.20 6.26 -0.55
CA GLU A 61 4.22 5.97 -1.56
C GLU A 61 5.49 5.39 -0.92
N ALA A 62 6.00 6.01 0.15
CA ALA A 62 7.20 5.54 0.84
C ALA A 62 7.04 4.12 1.44
N ILE A 63 5.86 3.81 1.98
CA ILE A 63 5.60 2.47 2.53
C ILE A 63 5.52 1.43 1.41
N VAL A 64 4.81 1.73 0.31
CA VAL A 64 4.71 0.81 -0.83
C VAL A 64 6.08 0.60 -1.50
N GLU A 65 6.88 1.64 -1.66
CA GLU A 65 8.24 1.55 -2.19
C GLU A 65 9.13 0.68 -1.30
N GLY A 66 9.11 0.91 0.02
CA GLY A 66 9.87 0.10 0.97
C GLY A 66 9.46 -1.38 0.93
N MET A 67 8.16 -1.67 0.82
CA MET A 67 7.65 -3.04 0.76
C MET A 67 7.99 -3.76 -0.55
N THR A 68 7.86 -3.07 -1.68
CA THR A 68 8.21 -3.64 -3.00
C THR A 68 9.72 -3.83 -3.17
N SER A 69 10.54 -3.07 -2.45
CA SER A 69 11.99 -3.28 -2.39
C SER A 69 12.41 -4.51 -1.58
N ILE A 70 11.62 -4.90 -0.57
CA ILE A 70 11.87 -6.08 0.29
C ILE A 70 11.39 -7.38 -0.39
N PHE A 71 10.34 -7.28 -1.21
CA PHE A 71 9.78 -8.39 -1.97
C PHE A 71 9.96 -8.13 -3.48
N PRO A 72 11.17 -8.36 -4.03
CA PRO A 72 11.39 -8.22 -5.46
C PRO A 72 10.48 -9.22 -6.20
N SER A 73 9.84 -8.72 -7.26
CA SER A 73 8.94 -9.45 -8.16
C SER A 73 9.64 -10.58 -8.90
#